data_AF-A0A9X8JG65-F1
#
_entry.id   AF-A0A9X8JG65-F1
#
_cell.length_a   1.000
_cell.length_b   1.000
_cell.length_c   1.000
_cell.angle_alpha   90.00
_cell.angle_beta   90.00
_cell.angle_gamma   90.00
#
_symmetry.space_group_name_H-M   'P 1'
#
loop_
_entity.id
_entity.type
_entity.pdbx_description
1 polymer ?
#
loop_
_entity_poly.entity_id
_entity_poly.type
_entity_poly.pdbx_seq_one_letter_code
_entity_poly.pdbx_strand_id
1 'polypeptide(L)'
;MSNARELAKGHKQLLPLIEYALQEGWEVVRTSGGHLKFTKPGMPPIFTSSTASDYRAGRNARALLRRTQNQFATDQSSPDKGGRHA
;
A
#
# COMPACT_ATOMS: atom_id res chain seq x y z
N MET A 1 -6.09 -17.06 -4.86
CA MET A 1 -5.60 -15.73 -5.29
C MET A 1 -6.75 -14.75 -5.12
N SER A 2 -6.62 -13.79 -4.20
CA SER A 2 -7.68 -12.81 -3.92
C SER A 2 -7.88 -11.92 -5.14
N ASN A 3 -9.09 -11.90 -5.71
CA ASN A 3 -9.36 -11.12 -6.91
C ASN A 3 -9.58 -9.65 -6.53
N ALA A 4 -8.97 -8.70 -7.26
CA ALA A 4 -9.09 -7.26 -6.99
C ALA A 4 -10.56 -6.81 -6.89
N ARG A 5 -11.44 -7.42 -7.69
CA ARG A 5 -12.89 -7.18 -7.68
C ARG A 5 -13.59 -7.66 -6.42
N GLU A 6 -13.14 -8.76 -5.82
CA GLU A 6 -13.68 -9.24 -4.55
C GLU A 6 -13.25 -8.34 -3.39
N LEU A 7 -12.00 -7.88 -3.41
CA LEU A 7 -11.48 -6.91 -2.45
C LEU A 7 -12.20 -5.55 -2.55
N ALA A 8 -12.52 -5.12 -3.76
CA ALA A 8 -13.26 -3.89 -4.04
C ALA A 8 -14.79 -4.03 -3.88
N LYS A 9 -15.32 -5.20 -3.49
CA LYS A 9 -16.77 -5.46 -3.43
C LYS A 9 -17.46 -4.45 -2.50
N GLY A 10 -18.36 -3.63 -3.05
CA GLY A 10 -19.05 -2.55 -2.34
C GLY A 10 -18.38 -1.18 -2.41
N HIS A 11 -17.13 -1.09 -2.87
CA HIS A 11 -16.36 0.16 -2.98
C HIS A 11 -15.58 0.22 -4.30
N LYS A 12 -16.28 0.43 -5.42
CA LYS A 12 -15.69 0.48 -6.77
C LYS A 12 -14.56 1.51 -6.89
N GLN A 13 -14.60 2.59 -6.10
CA GLN A 13 -13.55 3.61 -6.04
C GLN A 13 -12.19 3.09 -5.51
N LEU A 14 -12.18 1.97 -4.78
CA LEU A 14 -10.96 1.33 -4.28
C LEU A 14 -10.36 0.37 -5.32
N LEU A 15 -11.10 0.02 -6.38
CA LEU A 15 -10.62 -0.90 -7.41
C LEU A 15 -9.29 -0.42 -8.05
N PRO A 16 -9.15 0.85 -8.48
CA PRO A 16 -7.89 1.32 -9.05
C PRO A 16 -6.73 1.34 -8.05
N LEU A 17 -7.03 1.50 -6.75
CA LEU A 17 -6.03 1.45 -5.69
C LEU A 17 -5.55 0.02 -5.46
N ILE A 18 -6.47 -0.94 -5.44
CA ILE A 18 -6.15 -2.37 -5.28
C ILE A 18 -5.35 -2.86 -6.47
N GLU A 19 -5.78 -2.55 -7.70
CA GLU A 19 -5.05 -2.90 -8.92
C GLU A 19 -3.63 -2.33 -8.92
N TYR A 20 -3.48 -1.06 -8.57
CA TYR A 20 -2.16 -0.43 -8.43
C TYR A 20 -1.30 -1.16 -7.40
N ALA A 21 -1.84 -1.44 -6.21
CA ALA A 21 -1.12 -2.12 -5.16
C ALA A 21 -0.64 -3.52 -5.60
N LEU A 22 -1.52 -4.30 -6.25
CA LEU A 22 -1.19 -5.63 -6.76
C LEU A 22 -0.10 -5.58 -7.85
N GLN A 23 -0.20 -4.62 -8.79
CA GLN A 23 0.80 -4.43 -9.85
C GLN A 23 2.19 -4.10 -9.27
N GLU A 24 2.20 -3.35 -8.18
CA GLU A 24 3.40 -2.94 -7.45
C GLU A 24 3.94 -4.01 -6.49
N GLY A 25 3.32 -5.19 -6.46
CA GLY A 25 3.71 -6.31 -5.62
C GLY A 25 3.32 -6.16 -4.15
N TRP A 26 2.33 -5.34 -3.84
CA TRP A 26 1.69 -5.32 -2.52
C TRP A 26 0.64 -6.42 -2.44
N GLU A 27 0.66 -7.14 -1.33
CA GLU A 27 -0.42 -8.02 -0.91
C GLU A 27 -1.54 -7.17 -0.30
N VAL A 28 -2.79 -7.48 -0.67
CA VAL A 28 -3.97 -6.74 -0.24
C VAL A 28 -4.93 -7.67 0.49
N VAL A 29 -5.25 -7.34 1.74
CA VAL A 29 -6.16 -8.11 2.59
C VAL A 29 -7.28 -7.20 3.09
N ARG A 30 -8.52 -7.66 2.99
CA ARG A 30 -9.67 -6.96 3.57
C ARG A 30 -9.85 -7.37 5.03
N THR A 31 -9.87 -6.40 5.94
CA THR A 31 -10.13 -6.63 7.36
C THR A 31 -11.62 -6.83 7.61
N SER A 32 -11.99 -7.44 8.74
CA SER A 32 -13.39 -7.61 9.17
C SER A 32 -14.15 -6.28 9.28
N GLY A 33 -13.45 -5.18 9.58
CA GLY A 33 -14.01 -3.82 9.62
C GLY A 33 -14.24 -3.18 8.25
N GLY A 34 -13.90 -3.86 7.15
CA GLY A 34 -14.10 -3.39 5.79
C GLY A 34 -12.96 -2.54 5.21
N HIS A 35 -11.83 -2.45 5.90
CA HIS A 35 -10.65 -1.68 5.44
C HIS A 35 -9.70 -2.58 4.67
N LEU A 36 -8.85 -1.97 3.85
CA LEU A 36 -7.80 -2.69 3.16
C LEU A 36 -6.49 -2.54 3.95
N LYS A 37 -5.82 -3.65 4.15
CA LYS A 37 -4.45 -3.75 4.62
C LYS A 37 -3.58 -4.09 3.42
N PHE A 38 -2.54 -3.28 3.22
CA PHE A 38 -1.50 -3.48 2.23
C PHE A 38 -0.24 -3.94 2.94
N THR A 39 0.29 -5.08 2.54
CA THR A 39 1.53 -5.67 3.06
C THR A 39 2.51 -5.91 1.93
N LYS A 40 3.79 -5.66 2.19
CA LYS A 40 4.86 -6.00 1.26
C LYS A 40 6.08 -6.45 2.06
N PRO A 41 6.78 -7.52 1.66
CA PRO A 41 8.00 -7.95 2.35
C PRO A 41 9.01 -6.80 2.45
N GLY A 42 9.58 -6.61 3.65
CA GLY A 42 10.54 -5.53 3.91
C GLY A 42 9.95 -4.13 4.06
N MET A 43 8.62 -3.97 4.05
CA MET A 43 7.94 -2.68 4.26
C MET A 43 6.89 -2.76 5.38
N PRO A 44 6.64 -1.65 6.10
CA PRO A 44 5.60 -1.61 7.11
C PRO A 44 4.21 -1.78 6.48
N PRO A 45 3.27 -2.45 7.18
CA PRO A 45 1.90 -2.60 6.72
C PRO A 45 1.19 -1.24 6.67
N ILE A 46 0.49 -0.98 5.57
CA ILE A 46 -0.29 0.24 5.35
C ILE A 46 -1.77 -0.10 5.42
N PHE A 47 -2.55 0.70 6.13
CA PHE A 47 -4.01 0.53 6.23
C PHE A 47 -4.73 1.68 5.53
N THR A 48 -5.87 1.39 4.88
CA THR A 48 -6.80 2.44 4.45
C THR A 48 -7.59 2.92 5.66
N SER A 49 -7.69 4.24 5.85
CA SER A 49 -8.62 4.81 6.84
C SER A 49 -10.07 4.41 6.54
N SER A 50 -10.84 4.23 7.60
CA SER A 50 -12.06 3.43 7.65
C SER A 50 -13.35 4.12 7.23
N THR A 51 -13.27 5.36 6.72
CA THR A 51 -14.46 6.11 6.32
C THR A 51 -14.83 5.75 4.89
N ALA A 52 -15.81 4.85 4.75
CA ALA A 52 -16.40 4.37 3.50
C ALA A 52 -16.80 5.48 2.49
N SER A 53 -16.98 6.72 2.95
CA SER A 53 -17.42 7.85 2.13
C SER A 53 -16.31 8.78 1.66
N ASP A 54 -15.06 8.59 2.07
CA ASP A 54 -14.03 9.57 1.79
C ASP A 54 -13.22 9.20 0.54
N TYR A 55 -13.58 9.83 -0.59
CA TYR A 55 -12.79 9.82 -1.81
C TYR A 55 -11.30 10.15 -1.55
N ARG A 56 -11.01 10.96 -0.53
CA ARG A 56 -9.64 11.30 -0.15
C ARG A 56 -8.91 10.13 0.49
N ALA A 57 -9.59 9.19 1.14
CA ALA A 57 -8.95 8.02 1.76
C ALA A 57 -8.22 7.16 0.71
N GLY A 58 -8.84 6.93 -0.45
CA GLY A 58 -8.21 6.20 -1.55
C GLY A 58 -6.98 6.93 -2.13
N ARG A 59 -7.08 8.25 -2.32
CA ARG A 59 -5.95 9.08 -2.79
C ARG A 59 -4.81 9.14 -1.77
N ASN A 60 -5.12 9.28 -0.49
CA ASN A 60 -4.15 9.30 0.60
C ASN A 60 -3.43 7.96 0.73
N ALA A 61 -4.17 6.85 0.65
CA ALA A 61 -3.58 5.51 0.64
C ALA A 61 -2.63 5.30 -0.54
N ARG A 62 -3.01 5.73 -1.75
CA ARG A 62 -2.11 5.69 -2.92
C ARG A 62 -0.84 6.52 -2.69
N ALA A 63 -0.98 7.73 -2.14
CA ALA A 63 0.16 8.58 -1.84
C ALA A 63 1.06 7.99 -0.73
N LEU A 64 0.49 7.22 0.20
CA LEU A 64 1.24 6.53 1.24
C LEU A 64 2.00 5.33 0.67
N LEU A 65 1.35 4.49 -0.15
CA LEU A 65 2.01 3.40 -0.88
C LEU A 65 3.22 3.92 -1.66
N ARG A 66 3.04 4.98 -2.45
CA ARG A 66 4.13 5.57 -3.24
C ARG A 66 5.27 6.12 -2.38
N ARG A 67 4.95 6.77 -1.25
CA ARG A 67 5.96 7.30 -0.32
C ARG A 67 6.76 6.19 0.35
N THR A 68 6.08 5.16 0.82
CA THR A 68 6.73 3.98 1.41
C THR A 68 7.59 3.28 0.36
N GLN A 69 7.09 3.08 -0.86
CA GLN A 69 7.93 2.53 -1.92
C GLN A 69 9.17 3.38 -2.17
N ASN A 70 9.07 4.70 -2.24
CA ASN A 70 10.23 5.55 -2.48
C ASN A 70 11.23 5.52 -1.30
N GLN A 71 10.74 5.60 -0.05
CA GLN A 71 11.59 5.52 1.14
C GLN A 71 12.36 4.21 1.21
N PHE A 72 11.68 3.09 0.97
CA PHE A 72 12.27 1.75 1.08
C PHE A 72 12.99 1.32 -0.20
N ALA A 73 12.72 1.92 -1.37
CA ALA A 73 13.50 1.67 -2.59
C ALA A 73 14.91 2.29 -2.52
N THR A 74 15.05 3.47 -1.91
CA THR A 74 16.36 4.06 -1.63
C THR A 74 17.15 3.21 -0.63
N ASP A 75 16.46 2.57 0.32
CA ASP A 75 17.08 1.72 1.35
C ASP A 75 17.56 0.36 0.79
N GLN A 76 16.88 -0.17 -0.23
CA GLN A 76 17.23 -1.46 -0.87
C GLN A 76 18.23 -1.36 -2.03
N SER A 77 18.53 -0.14 -2.50
CA SER A 77 19.50 0.10 -3.59
C SER A 77 20.89 0.51 -3.12
N SER A 78 21.19 0.39 -1.82
CA SER A 78 22.57 0.49 -1.32
C SER A 78 23.16 -0.88 -0.94
N PRO A 79 23.78 -1.62 -1.86
CA PRO A 79 24.94 -2.41 -1.51
C PRO A 79 26.19 -1.50 -1.55
N ASP A 80 26.89 -1.44 -0.43
CA ASP A 80 28.29 -1.01 -0.25
C ASP A 80 28.62 0.41 0.31
N LYS A 81 29.12 0.35 1.56
CA LYS A 81 30.18 1.15 2.22
C LYS A 81 30.28 2.67 2.08
N GLY A 82 30.31 3.31 3.26
CA GLY A 82 31.48 4.08 3.68
C GLY A 82 31.22 5.48 4.27
N GLY A 83 31.75 5.73 5.48
CA GLY A 83 32.01 7.08 6.00
C GLY A 83 31.18 7.46 7.24
N ARG A 84 31.57 7.11 8.46
CA ARG A 84 32.54 7.82 9.34
C ARG A 84 32.00 9.15 9.92
N HIS A 85 31.83 9.13 11.24
CA HIS A 85 31.99 10.19 12.25
C HIS A 85 31.84 11.67 11.86
N ALA A 86 31.01 12.39 12.62
CA ALA A 86 31.43 13.57 13.40
C ALA A 86 30.54 13.68 14.64
#